data_AF-A0A660RDC8-F1
#
_entry.id   AF-A0A660RDC8-F1
#
_cell.length_a   1.000
_cell.length_b   1.000
_cell.length_c   1.000
_cell.angle_alpha   90.00
_cell.angle_beta   90.00
_cell.angle_gamma   90.00
#
_symmetry.space_group_name_H-M   'P 1'
#
loop_
_entity.id
_entity.type
_entity.pdbx_description
1 polymer ?
#
loop_
_entity_poly.entity_id
_entity_poly.type
_entity_poly.pdbx_seq_one_letter_code
_entity_poly.pdbx_strand_id
1 'polypeptide(L)'
;MGFVSLSRKAFIPGDRVIAVVPVSSSFARKVKDTAQYHNKVINITYGRQAKSAIILDSGHIVVTSFKVKDLAKRIWREDKG
;
A
#
# COMPACT_ATOMS: atom_id res chain seq x y z
N MET A 1 12.17 11.51 7.83
CA MET A 1 12.08 10.77 6.56
C MET A 1 12.19 9.29 6.88
N GLY A 2 11.04 8.65 7.14
CA GLY A 2 10.98 7.32 7.77
C GLY A 2 10.47 6.23 6.82
N PHE A 3 11.08 5.05 6.90
CA PHE A 3 10.55 3.85 6.26
C PHE A 3 9.60 3.12 7.21
N VAL A 4 8.45 2.70 6.71
CA VAL A 4 7.47 1.89 7.45
C VAL A 4 7.61 0.44 7.04
N SER A 5 7.79 -0.46 8.02
CA SER A 5 7.87 -1.89 7.79
C SER A 5 6.48 -2.52 7.63
N LEU A 6 6.18 -3.01 6.42
CA LEU A 6 4.94 -3.75 6.16
C LEU A 6 5.11 -5.24 6.48
N SER A 7 6.32 -5.77 6.33
CA SER A 7 6.70 -7.13 6.70
C SER A 7 8.21 -7.22 6.91
N ARG A 8 8.71 -8.39 7.33
CA ARG A 8 10.16 -8.65 7.39
C ARG A 8 10.90 -8.48 6.05
N LYS A 9 10.17 -8.43 4.93
CA LYS A 9 10.74 -8.36 3.57
C LYS A 9 10.33 -7.11 2.80
N ALA A 10 9.50 -6.23 3.37
CA ALA A 10 8.93 -5.10 2.62
C ALA A 10 8.86 -3.84 3.48
N PHE A 11 9.43 -2.77 2.94
CA PHE A 11 9.45 -1.43 3.51
C PHE A 11 8.94 -0.44 2.47
N ILE A 12 8.27 0.61 2.92
CA ILE A 12 7.80 1.71 2.07
C ILE A 12 8.15 3.05 2.69
N PRO A 13 8.31 4.13 1.91
CA PRO A 13 8.45 5.48 2.47
C PRO A 13 7.12 5.91 3.10
N GLY A 14 7.07 5.99 4.43
CA GLY A 14 5.84 6.32 5.17
C GLY A 14 5.32 7.72 4.84
N ASP A 15 6.25 8.68 4.74
CA ASP A 15 5.95 10.10 4.47
C ASP A 15 5.34 10.34 3.07
N ARG A 16 5.43 9.35 2.17
CA ARG A 16 4.96 9.44 0.78
C ARG A 16 3.67 8.67 0.54
N VAL A 17 3.10 8.08 1.59
CA VAL A 17 1.82 7.39 1.52
C VAL A 17 0.70 8.42 1.48
N ILE A 18 -0.04 8.45 0.38
CA ILE A 18 -1.22 9.29 0.22
C ILE A 18 -2.46 8.60 0.80
N ALA A 19 -2.62 7.31 0.53
CA ALA A 19 -3.79 6.56 0.98
C ALA A 19 -3.53 5.06 1.10
N VAL A 20 -4.34 4.40 1.93
CA VAL A 20 -4.44 2.94 2.02
C VAL A 20 -5.90 2.56 1.81
N VAL A 21 -6.17 1.72 0.80
CA VAL A 21 -7.53 1.35 0.39
C VAL A 21 -7.68 -0.16 0.25
N PRO A 22 -8.88 -0.73 0.48
CA PRO A 22 -9.14 -2.13 0.19
C PRO A 22 -9.21 -2.35 -1.32
N VAL A 23 -8.63 -3.45 -1.83
CA VAL A 23 -8.64 -3.75 -3.28
C VAL A 23 -10.03 -4.08 -3.81
N SER A 24 -11.00 -4.37 -2.94
CA SER A 24 -12.40 -4.60 -3.29
C SER A 24 -13.16 -3.33 -3.67
N SER A 25 -12.61 -2.14 -3.39
CA SER A 25 -13.26 -0.88 -3.74
C SER A 25 -13.23 -0.62 -5.26
N SER A 26 -14.33 -0.09 -5.80
CA SER A 26 -14.45 0.33 -7.20
C SER A 26 -13.39 1.39 -7.58
N PHE A 27 -13.02 2.26 -6.64
CA PHE A 27 -11.93 3.22 -6.80
C PHE A 27 -10.57 2.53 -6.92
N ALA A 28 -10.30 1.55 -6.04
CA ALA A 28 -9.03 0.82 -6.04
C ALA A 28 -8.81 0.04 -7.34
N ARG A 29 -9.87 -0.50 -7.95
CA ARG A 29 -9.79 -1.14 -9.28
C ARG A 29 -9.36 -0.14 -10.36
N LYS A 30 -10.05 0.99 -10.49
CA LYS A 30 -9.71 2.03 -11.48
C LYS A 30 -8.27 2.55 -11.34
N VAL A 31 -7.86 2.81 -10.10
CA VAL A 31 -6.52 3.33 -9.79
C VAL A 31 -5.46 2.28 -10.07
N LYS A 32 -5.71 1.01 -9.73
CA LYS A 32 -4.85 -0.12 -10.10
C LYS A 32 -4.72 -0.27 -11.61
N ASP A 33 -5.81 -0.25 -12.36
CA ASP A 33 -5.77 -0.42 -13.82
C ASP A 33 -4.97 0.70 -14.49
N THR A 34 -5.12 1.94 -14.01
CA THR A 34 -4.33 3.09 -14.47
C THR A 34 -2.84 2.90 -14.16
N ALA A 35 -2.49 2.50 -12.94
CA ALA A 35 -1.09 2.25 -12.59
C ALA A 35 -0.51 1.05 -13.34
N GLN A 36 -1.33 0.03 -13.64
CA GLN A 36 -0.91 -1.14 -14.40
C GLN A 36 -0.58 -0.74 -15.84
N TYR A 37 -1.37 0.14 -16.45
CA TYR A 37 -1.08 0.72 -17.75
C TYR A 37 0.26 1.47 -17.76
N HIS A 38 0.61 2.16 -16.66
CA HIS A 38 1.87 2.89 -16.53
C HIS A 38 3.03 2.07 -15.94
N ASN A 39 2.90 0.75 -15.77
CA ASN A 39 3.90 -0.12 -15.12
C ASN A 39 4.31 0.34 -13.70
N LYS A 40 3.39 0.98 -12.96
CA LYS A 40 3.60 1.52 -11.60
C LYS A 40 3.02 0.64 -10.49
N VAL A 41 2.69 -0.62 -10.78
CA VAL A 41 2.15 -1.56 -9.79
C VAL A 41 3.26 -2.40 -9.19
N ILE A 42 3.41 -2.31 -7.87
CA ILE A 42 4.36 -3.11 -7.09
C ILE A 42 3.56 -4.16 -6.34
N ASN A 43 3.75 -5.43 -6.68
CA ASN A 43 3.05 -6.53 -6.02
C ASN A 43 3.91 -7.15 -4.91
N ILE A 44 3.47 -7.01 -3.66
CA ILE A 44 4.09 -7.61 -2.47
C ILE A 44 3.17 -8.62 -1.76
N THR A 45 2.28 -9.29 -2.50
CA THR A 45 1.40 -10.30 -1.91
C THR A 45 2.09 -11.64 -1.66
N TYR A 46 3.23 -11.90 -2.31
CA TYR A 46 3.99 -13.16 -2.19
C TYR A 46 3.12 -14.41 -2.39
N GLY A 47 2.29 -14.41 -3.44
CA GLY A 47 1.38 -15.52 -3.76
C GLY A 47 0.09 -15.56 -2.92
N ARG A 48 -0.08 -14.66 -1.96
CA ARG A 48 -1.34 -14.53 -1.19
C ARG A 48 -2.36 -13.68 -1.93
N GLN A 49 -3.61 -13.81 -1.54
CA GLN A 49 -4.69 -12.95 -2.02
C GLN A 49 -4.42 -11.48 -1.63
N ALA A 50 -4.49 -10.58 -2.61
CA ALA A 50 -4.45 -9.14 -2.37
C ALA A 50 -5.66 -8.71 -1.53
N LYS A 51 -5.42 -7.96 -0.45
CA LYS A 51 -6.47 -7.43 0.44
C LYS A 51 -6.50 -5.91 0.44
N SER A 52 -5.34 -5.27 0.27
CA SER A 52 -5.23 -3.81 0.30
C SER A 52 -4.24 -3.31 -0.75
N ALA A 53 -4.38 -2.03 -1.10
CA ALA A 53 -3.47 -1.29 -1.94
C ALA A 53 -3.04 0.00 -1.23
N ILE A 54 -1.77 0.36 -1.39
CA ILE A 54 -1.17 1.57 -0.85
C ILE A 54 -0.84 2.48 -2.03
N ILE A 55 -1.29 3.72 -1.97
CA ILE A 55 -1.11 4.73 -3.00
C ILE A 55 0.01 5.67 -2.56
N LEU A 56 1.05 5.77 -3.38
CA LEU A 56 2.17 6.68 -3.17
C LEU A 56 2.02 7.93 -4.04
N ASP A 57 2.59 9.04 -3.57
CA ASP A 57 2.64 10.34 -4.27
C ASP A 57 3.21 10.27 -5.71
N SER A 58 4.14 9.35 -5.97
CA SER A 58 4.76 9.08 -7.27
C SER A 58 3.83 8.40 -8.29
N GLY A 59 2.61 8.07 -7.88
CA GLY A 59 1.65 7.29 -8.66
C GLY A 59 1.91 5.79 -8.61
N HIS A 60 2.85 5.32 -7.78
CA HIS A 60 3.05 3.89 -7.54
C HIS A 60 1.95 3.34 -6.64
N ILE A 61 1.49 2.13 -6.99
CA ILE A 61 0.51 1.40 -6.20
C ILE A 61 1.15 0.12 -5.70
N VAL A 62 1.25 0.00 -4.38
CA VAL A 62 1.76 -1.20 -3.72
C VAL A 62 0.59 -2.09 -3.31
N VAL A 63 0.48 -3.26 -3.93
CA VAL A 63 -0.58 -4.24 -3.66
C VAL A 63 -0.09 -5.26 -2.63
N THR A 64 -0.89 -5.49 -1.59
CA THR A 64 -0.48 -6.33 -0.46
C THR A 64 -1.61 -7.20 0.09
N SER A 65 -1.24 -8.28 0.76
CA SER A 65 -2.17 -9.19 1.45
C SER A 65 -2.54 -8.74 2.87
N PHE A 66 -1.92 -7.67 3.39
CA PHE A 66 -2.28 -7.09 4.68
C PHE A 66 -3.63 -6.38 4.63
N LYS A 67 -4.34 -6.34 5.76
CA LYS A 67 -5.60 -5.60 5.87
C LYS A 67 -5.33 -4.12 6.04
N VAL A 68 -6.23 -3.27 5.53
CA VAL A 68 -6.17 -1.81 5.64
C VAL A 68 -5.94 -1.36 7.09
N LYS A 69 -6.63 -1.97 8.06
CA LYS A 69 -6.50 -1.64 9.48
C LYS A 69 -5.09 -1.88 10.03
N ASP A 70 -4.41 -2.95 9.59
CA ASP A 70 -3.05 -3.27 10.04
C ASP A 70 -2.01 -2.35 9.41
N LEU A 71 -2.24 -1.94 8.16
CA LEU A 71 -1.41 -0.99 7.44
C LEU A 71 -1.55 0.42 8.02
N ALA A 72 -2.79 0.87 8.27
CA ALA A 72 -3.09 2.15 8.89
C ALA A 72 -2.41 2.27 10.26
N LYS A 73 -2.47 1.20 11.08
CA LYS A 73 -1.76 1.13 12.36
C LYS A 73 -0.24 1.19 12.25
N ARG A 74 0.37 0.89 11.10
CA ARG A 74 1.82 0.93 10.93
C ARG A 74 2.29 2.24 10.30
N ILE A 75 1.48 2.80 9.41
CA ILE A 75 1.80 4.00 8.63
C ILE A 75 1.45 5.26 9.42
N TRP A 76 0.29 5.27 10.08
CA TRP A 76 -0.24 6.40 10.84
C TRP A 76 -0.26 6.15 12.34
N ARG A 77 0.49 5.16 12.85
CA ARG A 77 0.77 5.17 14.29
C ARG A 77 1.64 6.38 14.56
N GLU A 78 1.09 7.37 15.26
CA GLU A 78 1.88 8.13 16.22
C GLU A 78 2.50 7.10 17.17
N ASP A 79 3.82 6.99 17.14
CA ASP A 79 4.58 6.58 18.32
C ASP A 79 4.22 7.56 19.44
N LYS A 80 3.14 7.28 20.18
CA LYS A 80 3.04 7.73 21.56
C LYS A 80 3.97 6.86 22.39
N GLY A 81 5.27 7.21 22.29
CA GLY A 81 6.20 7.08 23.40
C GLY A 81 5.91 8.19 24.41
#